data_AF-A0A6H1U3T6-F1
#
_entry.id   AF-A0A6H1U3T6-F1
#
_cell.length_a   1.000
_cell.length_b   1.000
_cell.length_c   1.000
_cell.angle_alpha   90.00
_cell.angle_beta   90.00
_cell.angle_gamma   90.00
#
_symmetry.space_group_name_H-M   'P 1'
#
loop_
_entity.id
_entity.type
_entity.pdbx_description
1 polymer ?
#
loop_
_entity_poly.entity_id
_entity_poly.type
_entity_poly.pdbx_seq_one_letter_code
_entity_poly.pdbx_strand_id
1 'polypeptide(L)'
;MQPHLAQSLRHWFPDIKIIILLRNPVQRTISDFYQRQNISDPTFTQTLDGVTHIDLAKVDVIADQLYTDLKTGVSWLQCLLKQQTIVQTDISLNLARNLAFSQYIRYFPQWFEQFPREQILVLPSEDLFQNPPATLQQIYTFLGLEHHRLPEYRNLNPRQYNAISPEFNQQLTEYFRPYNQQLEDYLGQNFNW
;
A
#
# COMPACT_ATOMS: atom_id res chain seq x y z
N MET A 1 -2.13 2.78 -6.81
CA MET A 1 -3.36 3.35 -7.41
C MET A 1 -2.97 4.60 -8.19
N GLN A 2 -3.01 4.59 -9.52
CA GLN A 2 -2.56 5.71 -10.35
C GLN A 2 -3.75 6.53 -10.87
N PRO A 3 -3.75 7.87 -10.76
CA PRO A 3 -4.88 8.69 -11.19
C PRO A 3 -5.28 8.51 -12.67
N HIS A 4 -4.31 8.57 -13.60
CA HIS A 4 -4.61 8.42 -15.04
C HIS A 4 -5.12 7.03 -15.44
N LEU A 5 -4.76 6.01 -14.65
CA LEU A 5 -5.26 4.66 -14.85
C LEU A 5 -6.76 4.59 -14.51
N ALA A 6 -7.22 5.28 -13.46
CA ALA A 6 -8.64 5.29 -13.10
C ALA A 6 -9.51 5.86 -14.22
N GLN A 7 -9.10 7.00 -14.81
CA GLN A 7 -9.81 7.60 -15.94
C GLN A 7 -9.81 6.68 -17.17
N SER A 8 -8.66 6.07 -17.48
CA SER A 8 -8.56 5.12 -18.60
C SER A 8 -9.44 3.90 -18.39
N LEU A 9 -9.44 3.32 -17.19
CA LEU A 9 -10.27 2.17 -16.84
C LEU A 9 -11.75 2.52 -16.95
N ARG A 10 -12.19 3.69 -16.47
CA ARG A 10 -13.58 4.13 -16.57
C ARG A 10 -14.03 4.30 -18.03
N HIS A 11 -13.14 4.77 -18.90
CA HIS A 11 -13.42 4.90 -20.33
C HIS A 11 -13.66 3.53 -21.00
N TRP A 12 -12.78 2.56 -20.77
CA TRP A 12 -12.85 1.25 -21.44
C TRP A 12 -13.81 0.27 -20.77
N PHE A 13 -13.95 0.34 -19.45
CA PHE A 13 -14.74 -0.58 -18.63
C PHE A 13 -15.59 0.20 -17.63
N PRO A 14 -16.66 0.87 -18.09
CA PRO A 14 -17.45 1.72 -17.21
C PRO A 14 -17.99 0.95 -16.00
N ASP A 15 -18.50 -0.27 -16.18
CA ASP A 15 -19.17 -1.03 -15.11
C ASP A 15 -18.22 -1.97 -14.34
N ILE A 16 -16.90 -1.78 -14.46
CA ILE A 16 -15.91 -2.63 -13.78
C ILE A 16 -16.07 -2.56 -12.25
N LYS A 17 -15.96 -3.70 -11.60
CA LYS A 17 -15.86 -3.79 -10.14
C LYS A 17 -14.39 -3.88 -9.74
N ILE A 18 -13.98 -3.07 -8.78
CA ILE A 18 -12.59 -2.95 -8.32
C ILE A 18 -12.54 -3.40 -6.86
N ILE A 19 -11.63 -4.32 -6.56
CA ILE A 19 -11.35 -4.77 -5.19
C ILE A 19 -9.95 -4.30 -4.82
N ILE A 20 -9.84 -3.58 -3.70
CA ILE A 20 -8.60 -3.03 -3.18
C ILE A 20 -8.33 -3.69 -1.84
N LEU A 21 -7.22 -4.41 -1.75
CA LEU A 21 -6.70 -4.93 -0.49
C LEU A 21 -5.70 -3.93 0.09
N LEU A 22 -5.96 -3.45 1.29
CA LEU A 22 -5.04 -2.61 2.05
C LEU A 22 -4.41 -3.41 3.18
N ARG A 23 -3.26 -2.98 3.67
CA ARG A 23 -2.56 -3.62 4.80
C ARG A 23 -2.17 -2.52 5.77
N ASN A 24 -1.96 -2.84 7.05
CA ASN A 24 -1.34 -1.91 7.97
C ASN A 24 -0.09 -1.27 7.30
N PRO A 25 -0.02 0.07 7.17
CA PRO A 25 0.97 0.73 6.34
C PRO A 25 2.40 0.54 6.85
N VAL A 26 2.59 0.36 8.16
CA VAL A 26 3.89 0.00 8.76
C VAL A 26 4.31 -1.38 8.27
N GLN A 27 3.44 -2.38 8.43
CA GLN A 27 3.68 -3.75 7.99
C GLN A 27 3.89 -3.86 6.48
N ARG A 28 3.13 -3.07 5.70
CA ARG A 28 3.30 -2.96 4.25
C ARG A 28 4.68 -2.41 3.90
N THR A 29 5.12 -1.33 4.56
CA THR A 29 6.41 -0.67 4.28
C THR A 29 7.58 -1.63 4.52
N ILE A 30 7.55 -2.35 5.64
CA ILE A 30 8.56 -3.35 6.01
C ILE A 30 8.56 -4.50 4.99
N SER A 31 7.37 -5.01 4.64
CA SER A 31 7.23 -6.09 3.66
C SER A 31 7.78 -5.69 2.28
N ASP A 32 7.53 -4.45 1.84
CA ASP A 32 8.02 -3.93 0.56
C ASP A 32 9.56 -3.79 0.58
N PHE A 33 10.13 -3.31 1.70
CA PHE A 33 11.58 -3.23 1.88
C PHE A 33 12.26 -4.61 1.70
N TYR A 34 11.81 -5.62 2.45
CA TYR A 34 12.39 -6.96 2.38
C TYR A 34 12.08 -7.70 1.08
N GLN A 35 10.98 -7.38 0.40
CA GLN A 35 10.72 -7.92 -0.93
C GLN A 35 11.79 -7.48 -1.94
N ARG A 36 12.28 -6.24 -1.85
CA ARG A 36 13.31 -5.72 -2.75
C ARG A 36 14.67 -6.34 -2.52
N GLN A 37 15.04 -6.53 -1.24
CA GLN A 37 16.27 -7.24 -0.87
C GLN A 37 16.30 -8.65 -1.50
N ASN A 38 15.17 -9.35 -1.49
CA ASN A 38 15.07 -10.71 -2.02
C ASN A 38 15.03 -10.82 -3.56
N ILE A 39 14.81 -9.72 -4.28
CA ILE A 39 14.82 -9.73 -5.76
C ILE A 39 16.27 -9.88 -6.30
N SER A 40 17.26 -10.14 -5.45
CA SER A 40 18.68 -10.25 -5.82
C SER A 40 19.15 -8.99 -6.55
N ASP A 41 18.69 -7.82 -6.11
CA ASP A 41 19.32 -6.56 -6.47
C ASP A 41 20.68 -6.54 -5.76
N PRO A 42 21.80 -6.79 -6.47
CA PRO A 42 23.11 -6.90 -5.84
C PRO A 42 23.57 -5.58 -5.22
N THR A 43 22.86 -4.47 -5.50
CA THR A 43 23.13 -3.14 -4.95
C THR A 43 22.38 -2.88 -3.64
N PHE A 44 21.37 -3.69 -3.29
CA PHE A 44 20.55 -3.51 -2.10
C PHE A 44 21.03 -4.40 -0.93
N THR A 45 22.01 -3.92 -0.19
CA THR A 45 22.63 -4.65 0.94
C THR A 45 22.13 -4.21 2.32
N GLN A 46 21.22 -3.24 2.38
CA GLN A 46 20.75 -2.66 3.65
C GLN A 46 19.78 -3.58 4.40
N THR A 47 19.84 -3.50 5.73
CA THR A 47 18.90 -4.13 6.66
C THR A 47 18.18 -3.07 7.48
N LEU A 48 17.01 -3.42 8.05
CA LEU A 48 16.34 -2.60 9.07
C LEU A 48 16.85 -2.91 10.49
N ASP A 49 17.72 -3.90 10.65
CA ASP A 49 18.30 -4.25 11.94
C ASP A 49 19.11 -3.07 12.49
N GLY A 50 18.83 -2.68 13.75
CA GLY A 50 19.48 -1.55 14.41
C GLY A 50 18.98 -0.17 13.98
N VAL A 51 18.06 -0.09 13.01
CA VAL A 51 17.37 1.18 12.69
C VAL A 51 16.40 1.50 13.82
N THR A 52 16.60 2.66 14.45
CA THR A 52 15.70 3.21 15.49
C THR A 52 14.89 4.39 14.99
N HIS A 53 15.45 5.19 14.07
CA HIS A 53 14.81 6.39 13.54
C HIS A 53 15.25 6.61 12.09
N ILE A 54 14.37 7.23 11.30
CA ILE A 54 14.66 7.77 9.98
C ILE A 54 14.33 9.26 9.91
N ASP A 55 14.89 9.95 8.91
CA ASP A 55 14.59 11.35 8.64
C ASP A 55 13.30 11.46 7.82
N LEU A 56 12.18 11.69 8.51
CA LEU A 56 10.86 11.82 7.88
C LEU A 56 10.73 13.07 7.01
N ALA A 57 11.51 14.13 7.25
CA ALA A 57 11.47 15.31 6.39
C ALA A 57 12.01 14.99 4.98
N LYS A 58 13.07 14.19 4.89
CA LYS A 58 13.54 13.66 3.59
C LYS A 58 12.49 12.78 2.93
N VAL A 59 11.79 11.95 3.71
CA VAL A 59 10.72 11.10 3.20
C VAL A 59 9.62 11.94 2.57
N ASP A 60 9.16 12.98 3.27
CA ASP A 60 8.07 13.84 2.82
C ASP A 60 8.41 14.58 1.52
N VAL A 61 9.63 15.09 1.37
CA VAL A 61 10.10 15.71 0.12
C VAL A 61 9.95 14.74 -1.07
N ILE A 62 10.37 13.48 -0.89
CA ILE A 62 10.26 12.46 -1.93
C ILE A 62 8.81 12.06 -2.17
N ALA A 63 8.02 11.94 -1.10
CA ALA A 63 6.61 11.57 -1.19
C ALA A 63 5.83 12.64 -1.97
N ASP A 64 5.99 13.93 -1.64
CA ASP A 64 5.30 15.03 -2.31
C ASP A 64 5.70 15.16 -3.78
N GLN A 65 6.99 14.96 -4.10
CA GLN A 65 7.43 14.88 -5.50
C GLN A 65 6.77 13.70 -6.22
N LEU A 66 6.70 12.52 -5.58
CA LEU A 66 6.06 11.33 -6.14
C LEU A 66 4.57 11.60 -6.44
N TYR A 67 3.84 12.23 -5.52
CA TYR A 67 2.42 12.55 -5.75
C TYR A 67 2.24 13.56 -6.87
N THR A 68 3.11 14.57 -6.94
CA THR A 68 3.11 15.54 -8.02
C THR A 68 3.34 14.87 -9.37
N ASP A 69 4.37 14.02 -9.47
CA ASP A 69 4.66 13.24 -10.66
C ASP A 69 3.47 12.36 -11.08
N LEU A 70 2.87 11.62 -10.13
CA LEU A 70 1.72 10.74 -10.41
C LEU A 70 0.49 11.50 -10.90
N LYS A 71 0.30 12.75 -10.48
CA LYS A 71 -0.79 13.62 -10.97
C LYS A 71 -0.56 14.17 -12.38
N THR A 72 0.67 14.11 -12.90
CA THR A 72 1.03 14.65 -14.22
C THR A 72 1.14 13.58 -15.31
N GLY A 73 0.79 12.32 -15.03
CA GLY A 73 0.85 11.23 -16.01
C GLY A 73 2.05 10.31 -15.82
N VAL A 74 3.00 10.68 -14.95
CA VAL A 74 4.18 9.86 -14.71
C VAL A 74 3.73 8.56 -14.05
N SER A 75 4.12 7.44 -14.64
CA SER A 75 3.79 6.13 -14.09
C SER A 75 4.60 5.83 -12.84
N TRP A 76 4.10 4.94 -11.97
CA TRP A 76 4.83 4.48 -10.79
C TRP A 76 6.16 3.82 -11.18
N LEU A 77 6.20 3.14 -12.32
CA LEU A 77 7.40 2.54 -12.88
C LEU A 77 8.41 3.61 -13.28
N GLN A 78 7.96 4.70 -13.92
CA GLN A 78 8.84 5.83 -14.23
C GLN A 78 9.35 6.51 -12.95
N CYS A 79 8.50 6.70 -11.94
CA CYS A 79 8.95 7.21 -10.64
C CYS A 79 9.98 6.28 -9.97
N LEU A 80 9.78 4.96 -10.09
CA LEU A 80 10.71 3.94 -9.59
C LEU A 80 12.07 4.03 -10.30
N LEU A 81 12.07 4.13 -11.64
CA LEU A 81 13.29 4.17 -12.45
C LEU A 81 14.09 5.45 -12.21
N LYS A 82 13.44 6.61 -12.03
CA LYS A 82 14.12 7.89 -11.69
C LYS A 82 14.96 7.81 -10.41
N GLN A 83 14.61 6.91 -9.48
CA GLN A 83 15.27 6.79 -8.18
C GLN A 83 16.41 5.77 -8.15
N GLN A 84 16.55 4.93 -9.18
CA GLN A 84 17.66 3.95 -9.26
C GLN A 84 19.04 4.61 -9.34
N THR A 85 19.10 5.91 -9.64
CA THR A 85 20.32 6.72 -9.71
C THR A 85 20.76 7.33 -8.37
N ILE A 86 19.95 7.21 -7.30
CA ILE A 86 20.30 7.74 -5.98
C ILE A 86 21.22 6.73 -5.28
N VAL A 87 22.40 7.18 -4.83
CA VAL A 87 23.33 6.36 -4.04
C VAL A 87 22.63 5.95 -2.73
N GLN A 88 22.28 4.67 -2.61
CA GLN A 88 21.37 4.11 -1.60
C GLN A 88 22.03 3.83 -0.24
N THR A 89 22.79 4.77 0.32
CA THR A 89 23.31 4.62 1.70
C THR A 89 22.36 5.17 2.76
N ASP A 90 21.46 6.10 2.41
CA ASP A 90 20.48 6.64 3.36
C ASP A 90 19.21 5.78 3.41
N ILE A 91 19.01 5.11 4.53
CA ILE A 91 17.85 4.24 4.77
C ILE A 91 16.52 5.00 4.66
N SER A 92 16.50 6.29 5.00
CA SER A 92 15.31 7.14 4.93
C SER A 92 14.85 7.27 3.49
N LEU A 93 15.78 7.48 2.56
CA LEU A 93 15.49 7.59 1.13
C LEU A 93 15.05 6.26 0.52
N ASN A 94 15.63 5.15 0.99
CA ASN A 94 15.24 3.81 0.54
C ASN A 94 13.81 3.42 0.96
N LEU A 95 13.38 3.89 2.13
CA LEU A 95 12.04 3.67 2.65
C LEU A 95 11.03 4.70 2.14
N ALA A 96 11.48 5.89 1.73
CA ALA A 96 10.60 7.02 1.40
C ALA A 96 9.48 6.65 0.43
N ARG A 97 9.80 5.88 -0.61
CA ARG A 97 8.79 5.47 -1.59
C ARG A 97 7.80 4.45 -1.03
N ASN A 98 8.27 3.52 -0.20
CA ASN A 98 7.42 2.51 0.43
C ASN A 98 6.45 3.18 1.40
N LEU A 99 6.95 4.19 2.13
CA LEU A 99 6.17 5.04 3.01
C LEU A 99 5.12 5.84 2.23
N ALA A 100 5.52 6.51 1.14
CA ALA A 100 4.61 7.26 0.28
C ALA A 100 3.48 6.37 -0.28
N PHE A 101 3.80 5.20 -0.83
CA PHE A 101 2.77 4.28 -1.35
C PHE A 101 1.85 3.68 -0.28
N SER A 102 2.21 3.81 0.99
CA SER A 102 1.39 3.35 2.12
C SER A 102 0.51 4.47 2.70
N GLN A 103 0.64 5.72 2.25
CA GLN A 103 -0.30 6.81 2.60
C GLN A 103 -1.55 6.73 1.69
N TYR A 104 -2.40 5.73 1.94
CA TYR A 104 -3.44 5.34 0.99
C TYR A 104 -4.43 6.46 0.64
N ILE A 105 -4.78 7.31 1.60
CA ILE A 105 -5.74 8.41 1.41
C ILE A 105 -5.38 9.33 0.24
N ARG A 106 -4.09 9.49 -0.07
CA ARG A 106 -3.66 10.37 -1.18
C ARG A 106 -4.06 9.87 -2.56
N TYR A 107 -4.43 8.60 -2.68
CA TYR A 107 -4.79 7.96 -3.94
C TYR A 107 -6.28 7.67 -4.09
N PHE A 108 -7.04 7.61 -2.99
CA PHE A 108 -8.45 7.23 -3.03
C PHE A 108 -9.37 8.27 -3.70
N PRO A 109 -9.23 9.59 -3.42
CA PRO A 109 -10.11 10.60 -4.02
C PRO A 109 -10.18 10.52 -5.55
N GLN A 110 -9.05 10.35 -6.23
CA GLN A 110 -9.05 10.29 -7.70
C GLN A 110 -9.72 9.04 -8.25
N TRP A 111 -9.79 7.95 -7.48
CA TRP A 111 -10.49 6.73 -7.90
C TRP A 111 -12.00 6.88 -7.70
N PHE A 112 -12.44 7.47 -6.59
CA PHE A 112 -13.86 7.73 -6.33
C PHE A 112 -14.43 8.89 -7.16
N GLU A 113 -13.59 9.76 -7.72
CA GLU A 113 -14.00 10.71 -8.77
C GLU A 113 -14.41 10.01 -10.08
N GLN A 114 -13.83 8.83 -10.37
CA GLN A 114 -14.05 8.11 -11.63
C GLN A 114 -15.06 6.97 -11.49
N PHE A 115 -15.14 6.36 -10.30
CA PHE A 115 -16.01 5.23 -10.02
C PHE A 115 -16.89 5.51 -8.80
N PRO A 116 -18.20 5.21 -8.88
CA PRO A 116 -19.11 5.33 -7.74
C PRO A 116 -18.73 4.35 -6.64
N ARG A 117 -19.20 4.62 -5.42
CA ARG A 117 -18.83 3.89 -4.20
C ARG A 117 -19.07 2.38 -4.33
N GLU A 118 -20.16 2.00 -4.98
CA GLU A 118 -20.63 0.63 -5.14
C GLU A 118 -19.77 -0.18 -6.12
N GLN A 119 -18.89 0.46 -6.90
CA GLN A 119 -17.94 -0.20 -7.80
C GLN A 119 -16.57 -0.46 -7.16
N ILE A 120 -16.34 0.01 -5.93
CA ILE A 120 -15.07 -0.16 -5.22
C ILE A 120 -15.29 -0.83 -3.87
N LEU A 121 -14.77 -2.04 -3.72
CA LEU A 121 -14.68 -2.74 -2.44
C LEU A 121 -13.28 -2.57 -1.86
N VAL A 122 -13.18 -2.04 -0.63
CA VAL A 122 -11.93 -1.91 0.11
C VAL A 122 -11.93 -2.90 1.27
N LEU A 123 -10.89 -3.71 1.39
CA LEU A 123 -10.78 -4.73 2.44
C LEU A 123 -9.40 -4.65 3.11
N PRO A 124 -9.32 -4.84 4.44
CA PRO A 124 -8.06 -5.16 5.09
C PRO A 124 -7.58 -6.54 4.61
N SER A 125 -6.31 -6.63 4.24
CA SER A 125 -5.67 -7.88 3.83
C SER A 125 -5.53 -8.84 5.01
N GLU A 126 -5.39 -8.29 6.22
CA GLU A 126 -5.36 -9.01 7.49
C GLU A 126 -6.61 -9.88 7.65
N ASP A 127 -7.79 -9.37 7.30
CA ASP A 127 -9.05 -10.12 7.36
C ASP A 127 -9.02 -11.32 6.42
N LEU A 128 -8.45 -11.17 5.22
CA LEU A 128 -8.31 -12.28 4.27
C LEU A 128 -7.45 -13.43 4.83
N PHE A 129 -6.47 -13.12 5.68
CA PHE A 129 -5.60 -14.12 6.31
C PHE A 129 -6.19 -14.68 7.60
N GLN A 130 -6.88 -13.86 8.40
CA GLN A 130 -7.41 -14.24 9.71
C GLN A 130 -8.80 -14.90 9.62
N ASN A 131 -9.65 -14.43 8.71
CA ASN A 131 -10.98 -14.99 8.44
C ASN A 131 -11.33 -15.02 6.94
N PRO A 132 -10.56 -15.80 6.13
CA PRO A 132 -10.79 -15.91 4.69
C PRO A 132 -12.24 -16.25 4.27
N PRO A 133 -12.98 -17.15 4.95
CA PRO A 133 -14.37 -17.42 4.57
C PRO A 133 -15.26 -16.18 4.60
N ALA A 134 -15.14 -15.34 5.64
CA ALA A 134 -15.94 -14.13 5.78
C ALA A 134 -15.54 -13.07 4.75
N THR A 135 -14.25 -12.87 4.53
CA THR A 135 -13.75 -11.92 3.52
C THR A 135 -14.17 -12.33 2.10
N LEU A 136 -14.10 -13.62 1.76
CA LEU A 136 -14.54 -14.12 0.46
C LEU A 136 -16.06 -14.02 0.29
N GLN A 137 -16.84 -14.19 1.35
CA GLN A 137 -18.28 -13.94 1.31
C GLN A 137 -18.60 -12.48 0.95
N GLN A 138 -17.84 -11.51 1.49
CA GLN A 138 -17.98 -10.10 1.10
C GLN A 138 -17.62 -9.90 -0.38
N ILE A 139 -16.54 -10.53 -0.85
CA ILE A 139 -16.11 -10.47 -2.26
C ILE A 139 -17.18 -11.07 -3.18
N TYR A 140 -17.73 -12.25 -2.88
CA TYR A 140 -18.78 -12.87 -3.69
C TYR A 140 -20.03 -11.99 -3.73
N THR A 141 -20.46 -11.46 -2.59
CA THR A 141 -21.61 -10.54 -2.49
C THR A 141 -21.38 -9.29 -3.33
N PHE A 142 -20.20 -8.67 -3.21
CA PHE A 142 -19.84 -7.50 -3.99
C PHE A 142 -19.83 -7.80 -5.49
N LEU A 143 -19.29 -8.96 -5.91
CA LEU A 143 -19.27 -9.37 -7.32
C LEU A 143 -20.65 -9.78 -7.85
N GLY A 144 -21.60 -10.13 -6.98
CA GLY A 144 -22.90 -10.68 -7.36
C GLY A 144 -22.82 -12.16 -7.73
N LEU A 145 -21.90 -12.90 -7.12
CA LEU A 145 -21.67 -14.32 -7.36
C LEU A 145 -22.28 -15.17 -6.24
N GLU A 146 -22.61 -16.42 -6.58
CA GLU A 146 -22.98 -17.41 -5.57
C GLU A 146 -21.84 -17.65 -4.58
N HIS A 147 -22.20 -17.89 -3.32
CA HIS A 147 -21.23 -18.11 -2.27
C HIS A 147 -20.69 -19.54 -2.36
N HIS A 148 -19.39 -19.67 -2.66
CA HIS A 148 -18.71 -20.96 -2.67
C HIS A 148 -17.67 -21.03 -1.55
N ARG A 149 -17.89 -21.92 -0.59
CA ARG A 149 -16.88 -22.20 0.44
C ARG A 149 -15.82 -23.15 -0.11
N LEU A 150 -14.55 -22.81 0.13
CA LEU A 150 -13.45 -23.70 -0.18
C LEU A 150 -13.28 -24.72 0.96
N PRO A 151 -12.87 -25.96 0.66
CA PRO A 151 -12.51 -26.93 1.70
C PRO A 151 -11.37 -26.44 2.60
N GLU A 152 -10.47 -25.62 2.04
CA GLU A 152 -9.30 -25.08 2.72
C GLU A 152 -8.93 -23.71 2.15
N TYR A 153 -8.45 -22.82 3.01
CA TYR A 153 -7.95 -21.50 2.64
C TYR A 153 -6.45 -21.42 2.97
N ARG A 154 -5.59 -21.72 1.98
CA ARG A 154 -4.14 -21.73 2.16
C ARG A 154 -3.55 -20.34 1.99
N ASN A 155 -2.77 -19.91 2.97
CA ASN A 155 -1.88 -18.75 2.82
C ASN A 155 -0.60 -19.20 2.11
N LEU A 156 -0.55 -19.00 0.80
CA LEU A 156 0.61 -19.32 -0.02
C LEU A 156 1.61 -18.14 0.02
N ASN A 157 2.87 -18.43 0.32
CA ASN A 157 3.97 -17.47 0.52
C ASN A 157 3.93 -16.65 1.82
N PRO A 158 3.73 -17.27 3.01
CA PRO A 158 3.91 -16.55 4.27
C PRO A 158 5.37 -16.14 4.38
N ARG A 159 5.63 -14.84 4.41
CA ARG A 159 6.96 -14.30 4.66
C ARG A 159 7.04 -13.84 6.11
N GLN A 160 8.10 -14.29 6.79
CA GLN A 160 8.50 -13.72 8.06
C GLN A 160 9.65 -12.75 7.80
N TYR A 161 9.59 -11.61 8.46
CA TYR A 161 10.57 -10.55 8.35
C TYR A 161 11.18 -10.32 9.72
N ASN A 162 12.43 -9.85 9.78
CA ASN A 162 13.03 -9.45 11.05
C ASN A 162 12.18 -8.34 11.67
N ALA A 163 11.96 -8.45 12.98
CA ALA A 163 11.30 -7.42 13.74
C ALA A 163 12.15 -6.14 13.69
N ILE A 164 11.51 -5.01 13.43
CA ILE A 164 12.12 -3.70 13.60
C ILE A 164 12.14 -3.32 15.08
N SER A 165 12.98 -2.34 15.44
CA SER A 165 13.01 -1.82 16.82
C SER A 165 11.65 -1.23 17.23
N PRO A 166 11.28 -1.30 18.53
CA PRO A 166 10.05 -0.66 19.04
C PRO A 166 9.99 0.84 18.75
N GLU A 167 11.11 1.54 18.86
CA GLU A 167 11.23 2.98 18.61
C GLU A 167 10.92 3.29 17.15
N PHE A 168 11.48 2.50 16.23
CA PHE A 168 11.23 2.69 14.81
C PHE A 168 9.78 2.35 14.44
N ASN A 169 9.22 1.29 15.05
CA ASN A 169 7.81 0.95 14.86
C ASN A 169 6.88 2.08 15.35
N GLN A 170 7.18 2.65 16.52
CA GLN A 170 6.45 3.79 17.05
C GLN A 170 6.54 5.00 16.12
N GLN A 171 7.75 5.35 15.64
CA GLN A 171 7.93 6.46 14.71
C GLN A 171 7.07 6.30 13.45
N LEU A 172 7.06 5.11 12.85
CA LEU A 172 6.24 4.85 11.66
C LEU A 172 4.74 4.87 11.97
N THR A 173 4.33 4.32 13.11
CA THR A 173 2.93 4.33 13.55
C THR A 173 2.42 5.76 13.75
N GLU A 174 3.21 6.61 14.41
CA GLU A 174 2.90 8.04 14.59
C GLU A 174 2.87 8.78 13.26
N TYR A 175 3.81 8.49 12.35
CA TYR A 175 3.84 9.05 11.01
C TYR A 175 2.57 8.71 10.19
N PHE A 176 2.09 7.47 10.26
CA PHE A 176 0.90 7.05 9.50
C PHE A 176 -0.44 7.45 10.15
N ARG A 177 -0.48 7.70 11.46
CA ARG A 177 -1.70 8.04 12.20
C ARG A 177 -2.60 9.08 11.51
N PRO A 178 -2.11 10.27 11.09
CA PRO A 178 -2.99 11.26 10.45
C PRO A 178 -3.55 10.76 9.10
N TYR A 179 -2.78 9.99 8.33
CA TYR A 179 -3.22 9.43 7.05
C TYR A 179 -4.23 8.30 7.24
N ASN A 180 -4.04 7.46 8.26
CA ASN A 180 -4.97 6.39 8.62
C ASN A 180 -6.30 6.99 9.09
N GLN A 181 -6.29 8.00 9.96
CA GLN A 181 -7.51 8.66 10.42
C GLN A 181 -8.30 9.25 9.24
N GLN A 182 -7.63 10.00 8.35
CA GLN A 182 -8.29 10.57 7.17
C GLN A 182 -8.85 9.49 6.23
N LEU A 183 -8.13 8.36 6.09
CA LEU A 183 -8.61 7.22 5.31
C LEU A 183 -9.86 6.59 5.93
N GLU A 184 -9.84 6.35 7.23
CA GLU A 184 -10.96 5.78 7.97
C GLU A 184 -12.20 6.67 7.88
N ASP A 185 -12.01 7.98 8.07
CA ASP A 185 -13.07 8.98 7.95
C ASP A 185 -13.64 9.02 6.52
N TYR A 186 -12.76 9.03 5.50
CA TYR A 186 -13.14 9.07 4.09
C TYR A 186 -13.85 7.80 3.65
N LEU A 187 -13.41 6.64 4.15
CA LEU A 187 -14.03 5.35 3.84
C LEU A 187 -15.19 5.02 4.79
N GLY A 188 -15.40 5.74 5.89
CA GLY A 188 -16.38 5.35 6.91
C GLY A 188 -16.14 3.93 7.44
N GLN A 189 -14.89 3.49 7.47
CA GLN A 189 -14.47 2.14 7.84
C GLN A 189 -13.26 2.23 8.76
N ASN A 190 -13.29 1.52 9.89
CA ASN A 190 -12.16 1.42 10.80
C ASN A 190 -11.27 0.23 10.44
N PHE A 191 -9.95 0.43 10.40
CA PHE A 191 -8.96 -0.60 10.09
C PHE A 191 -8.16 -1.08 11.32
N ASN A 192 -8.22 -0.34 12.44
CA ASN A 192 -7.48 -0.61 13.68
C ASN A 192 -5.95 -0.70 13.47
N TRP A 193 -5.40 0.18 12.64
CA TRP A 193 -3.96 0.21 12.29
C TRP A 193 -3.11 1.18 13.09
#